data_AF-A0A485CNQ4-F1
#
_entry.id   AF-A0A485CNQ4-F1
#
_cell.length_a   1.000
_cell.length_b   1.000
_cell.length_c   1.000
_cell.angle_alpha   90.00
_cell.angle_beta   90.00
_cell.angle_gamma   90.00
#
_symmetry.space_group_name_H-M   'P 1'
#
loop_
_entity.id
_entity.type
_entity.pdbx_description
1 polymer ?
#
loop_
_entity_poly.entity_id
_entity_poly.type
_entity_poly.pdbx_seq_one_letter_code
_entity_poly.pdbx_strand_id
1 'polypeptide(L)' 'MVANILAGPLRELAPLISVLPVAGGLLGLSGILASQADGVCEAYADRFNLDLVVEKEEWCRITGQRK' A
#
# COMPACT_ATOMS: atom_id res chain seq x y z
N MET A 1 8.10 -3.67 5.24
CA MET A 1 8.13 -2.19 5.27
C MET A 1 6.77 -1.67 5.66
N VAL A 2 6.72 -0.58 6.44
CA VAL A 2 5.47 0.10 6.80
C VAL A 2 5.58 1.58 6.45
N ALA A 3 4.51 2.17 5.91
CA ALA A 3 4.37 3.61 5.69
C ALA A 3 2.96 4.06 6.11
N ASN A 4 2.88 5.08 6.97
CA ASN A 4 1.61 5.65 7.44
C ASN A 4 1.57 7.14 7.06
N ILE A 5 1.25 7.42 5.79
CA ILE A 5 1.23 8.76 5.19
C ILE A 5 0.06 8.86 4.20
N LEU A 6 -0.22 10.04 3.67
CA LEU A 6 -1.36 10.29 2.79
C LEU A 6 -1.30 9.48 1.47
N ALA A 7 -2.47 9.18 0.91
CA ALA A 7 -2.63 8.37 -0.31
C ALA A 7 -1.88 8.91 -1.54
N GLY A 8 -1.87 10.24 -1.74
CA GLY A 8 -1.15 10.88 -2.85
C GLY A 8 0.35 10.56 -2.83
N PRO A 9 1.07 10.90 -1.74
CA PRO A 9 2.47 10.52 -1.55
C PRO A 9 2.72 9.01 -1.67
N LEU A 10 1.83 8.15 -1.16
CA LEU A 10 1.98 6.69 -1.32
C LEU A 10 1.99 6.26 -2.79
N ARG A 11 1.14 6.85 -3.63
CA ARG A 11 1.10 6.58 -5.08
C ARG A 11 2.35 7.09 -5.79
N GLU A 12 2.77 8.32 -5.48
CA GLU A 12 3.96 8.94 -6.06
C GLU A 12 5.24 8.17 -5.71
N LEU A 13 5.34 7.71 -4.47
CA LEU A 13 6.50 6.98 -3.96
C LEU A 13 6.45 5.48 -4.25
N ALA A 14 5.40 4.96 -4.90
CA ALA A 14 5.26 3.54 -5.18
C ALA A 14 6.49 2.92 -5.88
N PRO A 15 7.14 3.55 -6.89
CA PRO A 15 8.35 3.00 -7.50
C PRO A 15 9.52 2.86 -6.52
N LEU A 16 9.64 3.79 -5.57
CA LEU A 16 10.71 3.81 -4.57
C LEU A 16 10.41 2.85 -3.42
N ILE A 17 9.20 2.89 -2.87
CA ILE A 17 8.78 2.00 -1.77
C ILE A 17 8.81 0.55 -2.21
N SER A 18 8.43 0.28 -3.47
CA SER A 18 8.36 -1.08 -3.98
C SER A 18 9.70 -1.81 -3.88
N VAL A 19 10.83 -1.15 -4.11
CA VAL A 19 12.15 -1.81 -4.14
C VAL A 19 12.78 -2.03 -2.75
N LEU A 20 12.18 -1.51 -1.69
CA LEU A 20 12.76 -1.55 -0.35
C LEU A 20 12.55 -2.91 0.36
N PRO A 21 11.38 -3.58 0.25
CA PRO A 21 11.24 -4.96 0.70
C PRO A 21 12.02 -5.93 -0.18
N VAL A 22 12.74 -6.86 0.45
CA VAL A 22 13.29 -8.04 -0.23
C VAL A 22 12.16 -8.92 -0.80
N ALA A 23 12.49 -9.85 -1.69
CA ALA A 23 11.52 -10.83 -2.21
C ALA A 23 10.82 -11.58 -1.06
N GLY A 24 9.50 -11.73 -1.12
CA GLY A 24 8.69 -12.28 -0.03
C GLY A 24 8.53 -11.34 1.18
N GLY A 25 9.11 -10.13 1.16
CA GLY A 25 8.98 -9.14 2.21
C GLY A 25 7.58 -8.54 2.30
N LEU A 26 7.16 -8.17 3.52
CA LEU A 26 5.82 -7.63 3.78
C LEU A 26 5.74 -6.13 3.50
N LEU A 27 4.56 -5.68 3.10
CA LEU A 27 4.16 -4.29 2.92
C LEU A 27 2.97 -3.97 3.85
N GLY A 28 3.02 -2.80 4.49
CA GLY A 28 1.87 -2.24 5.21
C GLY A 28 1.76 -0.74 4.92
N LEU A 29 0.66 -0.34 4.28
CA LEU A 29 0.34 1.06 3.97
C LEU A 29 -0.88 1.48 4.77
N SER A 30 -0.83 2.67 5.36
CA SER A 30 -1.88 3.28 6.18
C SER A 30 -1.89 4.79 5.97
N GLY A 31 -2.90 5.48 6.49
CA GLY A 31 -3.09 6.92 6.26
C GLY A 31 -3.87 7.20 4.98
N ILE A 32 -4.66 6.22 4.53
CA ILE A 32 -5.42 6.23 3.29
C ILE A 32 -6.90 6.33 3.65
N LEU A 33 -7.63 7.25 3.03
CA LEU A 33 -9.10 7.26 3.12
C LEU A 33 -9.67 6.12 2.30
N ALA A 34 -10.75 5.48 2.74
CA ALA A 34 -11.37 4.35 2.02
C ALA A 34 -11.65 4.67 0.54
N SER A 35 -12.12 5.90 0.25
CA SER A 35 -12.36 6.40 -1.11
C SER A 35 -11.11 6.53 -2.00
N GLN A 36 -9.92 6.43 -1.42
CA GLN A 36 -8.62 6.53 -2.11
C GLN A 36 -7.88 5.20 -2.18
N ALA A 37 -8.41 4.13 -1.57
CA ALA A 37 -7.75 2.85 -1.43
C ALA A 37 -7.41 2.22 -2.79
N ASP A 38 -8.36 2.18 -3.72
CA ASP A 38 -8.19 1.54 -5.02
C ASP A 38 -7.02 2.14 -5.80
N GLY A 39 -6.90 3.47 -5.83
CA GLY A 39 -5.81 4.15 -6.51
C GLY A 39 -4.44 3.90 -5.88
N VAL A 40 -4.38 3.58 -4.58
CA VAL A 40 -3.15 3.12 -3.92
C VAL A 40 -2.90 1.65 -4.26
N CYS A 41 -3.91 0.79 -4.22
CA CYS A 41 -3.77 -0.62 -4.60
C CYS A 41 -3.21 -0.77 -6.02
N GLU A 42 -3.76 -0.05 -7.00
CA GLU A 42 -3.30 -0.06 -8.39
C GLU A 42 -1.80 0.27 -8.51
N ALA A 43 -1.32 1.26 -7.76
CA ALA A 43 0.09 1.68 -7.80
C ALA A 43 1.07 0.60 -7.29
N TYR A 44 0.60 -0.35 -6.47
CA TYR A 44 1.42 -1.41 -5.88
C TYR A 44 1.13 -2.81 -6.46
N ALA A 45 0.03 -2.99 -7.19
CA ALA A 45 -0.47 -4.29 -7.67
C ALA A 45 0.54 -5.05 -8.55
N ASP A 46 1.36 -4.35 -9.32
CA ASP A 46 2.37 -4.99 -10.19
C ASP A 46 3.47 -5.69 -9.38
N ARG A 47 3.85 -5.11 -8.23
CA ARG A 47 5.02 -5.53 -7.43
C ARG A 47 4.65 -6.36 -6.21
N PHE A 48 3.41 -6.27 -5.74
CA PHE A 48 2.95 -6.93 -4.52
C PHE A 48 1.71 -7.78 -4.79
N ASN A 49 1.63 -8.91 -4.09
CA ASN A 49 0.38 -9.63 -3.88
C ASN A 49 -0.32 -8.93 -2.71
N LEU A 50 -1.32 -8.10 -3.01
CA LEU A 50 -2.04 -7.33 -2.00
C LEU A 50 -3.13 -8.19 -1.36
N ASP A 51 -3.27 -8.02 -0.05
CA ASP A 51 -4.39 -8.58 0.71
C ASP A 51 -5.65 -7.72 0.52
N LEU A 52 -6.78 -8.21 1.01
CA LEU A 52 -8.00 -7.41 1.08
C LEU A 52 -7.76 -6.16 1.93
N VAL A 53 -8.21 -5.02 1.40
CA VAL A 53 -8.18 -3.74 2.12
C VAL A 53 -9.03 -3.87 3.37
N VAL A 54 -8.46 -3.47 4.51
CA VAL A 54 -9.18 -3.46 5.79
C VAL A 54 -9.49 -2.03 6.16
N GLU A 55 -10.76 -1.74 6.35
CA GLU A 55 -11.27 -0.43 6.73
C GLU A 55 -11.56 -0.34 8.23
N LYS A 56 -11.35 0.85 8.78
CA LYS A 56 -11.77 1.27 10.10
C LYS A 56 -12.26 2.70 10.02
N GLU A 57 -13.58 2.87 10.16
CA GLU A 57 -14.26 4.15 9.95
C GLU A 57 -14.00 4.68 8.54
N GLU A 58 -13.41 5.86 8.39
CA GLU A 58 -13.08 6.44 7.08
C GLU A 58 -11.67 6.07 6.57
N TRP A 59 -10.87 5.40 7.40
CA TRP A 59 -9.48 5.08 7.12
C TRP A 59 -9.33 3.62 6.73
N CYS A 60 -8.38 3.33 5.84
CA CYS A 60 -8.06 1.97 5.47
C CYS A 60 -6.57 1.66 5.61
N ARG A 61 -6.29 0.36 5.66
CA ARG A 61 -4.95 -0.21 5.60
C ARG A 61 -4.88 -1.19 4.45
N ILE A 62 -3.80 -1.10 3.69
CA ILE A 62 -3.45 -2.04 2.62
C ILE A 62 -2.23 -2.83 3.09
N THR A 63 -2.29 -4.14 3.02
CA THR A 63 -1.16 -5.03 3.27
C THR A 63 -0.87 -5.89 2.06
N GLY A 64 0.33 -6.47 2.00
CA GLY A 64 0.66 -7.42 0.96
C GLY A 64 2.07 -7.95 1.09
N GLN A 65 2.43 -8.81 0.15
CA GLN A 65 3.74 -9.45 0.10
C GLN A 65 4.41 -9.18 -1.25
N ARG A 66 5.71 -8.88 -1.22
CA ARG A 66 6.51 -8.63 -2.42
C ARG A 66 6.60 -9.89 -3.27
N LYS A 67 6.22 -9.77 -4.55
CA LYS A 67 6.41 -10.80 -5.58
C LYS A 67 7.89 -11.04 -5.86
#